data_AF-A0A8K0IUC1-F1
#
_entry.id   AF-A0A8K0IUC1-F1
#
_cell.length_a   1.000
_cell.length_b   1.000
_cell.length_c   1.000
_cell.angle_alpha   90.00
_cell.angle_beta   90.00
_cell.angle_gamma   90.00
#
_symmetry.space_group_name_H-M   'P 1'
#
loop_
_entity.id
_entity.type
_entity.pdbx_description
1 polymer ?
#
loop_
_entity_poly.entity_id
_entity_poly.type
_entity_poly.pdbx_seq_one_letter_code
_entity_poly.pdbx_strand_id
1 'polypeptide(L)'
;MSVIDILTRVDAICKKYDKYDVEKQRAENVSGDDAFARLFAAVESDIEAALEKSGMAAEEKNRAAAVAMNAEIRRTKARLMEEVPKLQRLALKKDQGLDIISEGLDTLKNMAHDMDEELDRQVPLMDEIDTKVDKATSDLKNTNVRLKETVNQLRSSRNFCIDIILLCIVLGIAAYLYNLHD
;
A
#
# COMPACT_ATOMS: atom_id res chain seq x y z
N MET A 1 -9.06 -44.61 -13.00
CA MET A 1 -9.65 -43.35 -12.51
C MET A 1 -10.77 -42.99 -13.48
N SER A 2 -12.01 -43.01 -12.99
CA SER A 2 -13.19 -42.76 -13.83
C SER A 2 -13.41 -41.25 -14.02
N VAL A 3 -14.08 -40.83 -15.09
CA VAL A 3 -14.53 -39.43 -15.28
C VAL A 3 -15.36 -38.95 -14.08
N ILE A 4 -16.09 -39.88 -13.45
CA ILE A 4 -16.86 -39.63 -12.21
C ILE A 4 -15.95 -39.31 -11.02
N ASP A 5 -14.77 -39.95 -10.92
CA ASP A 5 -13.78 -39.66 -9.86
C ASP A 5 -13.17 -38.28 -10.05
N ILE A 6 -12.96 -37.86 -11.30
CA ILE A 6 -12.43 -36.54 -11.62
C ILE A 6 -13.47 -35.47 -11.28
N LEU A 7 -14.73 -35.65 -11.70
CA LEU A 7 -15.82 -34.73 -11.40
C LEU A 7 -16.04 -34.54 -9.89
N THR A 8 -16.04 -35.63 -9.12
CA THR A 8 -16.21 -35.56 -7.66
C THR A 8 -15.01 -34.90 -6.98
N ARG A 9 -13.79 -35.13 -7.46
CA ARG A 9 -12.59 -34.43 -6.95
C ARG A 9 -12.61 -32.95 -7.30
N VAL A 10 -13.06 -32.59 -8.49
CA VAL A 10 -13.23 -31.19 -8.90
C VAL A 10 -14.31 -30.51 -8.05
N ASP A 11 -15.47 -31.13 -7.81
CA ASP A 11 -16.50 -30.58 -6.90
C ASP A 11 -15.96 -30.36 -5.48
N ALA A 12 -15.19 -31.33 -4.96
CA ALA A 12 -14.55 -31.21 -3.65
C ALA A 12 -13.50 -30.08 -3.60
N ILE A 13 -12.75 -29.87 -4.68
CA ILE A 13 -11.80 -28.76 -4.80
C ILE A 13 -12.55 -27.43 -4.87
N CYS A 14 -13.59 -27.31 -5.71
CA CYS A 14 -14.42 -26.11 -5.79
C CYS A 14 -15.00 -25.74 -4.42
N LYS A 15 -15.62 -26.69 -3.70
CA LYS A 15 -16.11 -26.48 -2.33
C LYS A 15 -15.04 -26.05 -1.33
N LYS A 16 -13.80 -26.51 -1.50
CA LYS A 16 -12.69 -26.12 -0.61
C LYS A 16 -12.26 -24.67 -0.84
N TYR A 17 -12.50 -24.15 -2.05
CA TYR A 17 -12.18 -22.78 -2.44
C TYR A 17 -13.36 -21.80 -2.36
N ASP A 18 -14.60 -22.27 -2.20
CA ASP A 18 -15.78 -21.42 -1.92
C ASP A 18 -15.56 -20.43 -0.77
N LYS A 19 -14.74 -20.79 0.22
CA LYS A 19 -14.37 -19.92 1.34
C LYS A 19 -13.46 -18.74 0.97
N TYR A 20 -13.01 -18.64 -0.28
CA TYR A 20 -12.23 -17.51 -0.79
C TYR A 20 -13.04 -16.68 -1.79
N ASP A 21 -14.30 -17.04 -2.04
CA ASP A 21 -15.22 -16.25 -2.83
C ASP A 21 -15.65 -15.01 -2.03
N VAL A 22 -14.94 -13.90 -2.28
CA VAL A 22 -15.14 -12.61 -1.61
C VAL A 22 -16.54 -12.05 -1.87
N GLU A 23 -17.13 -12.31 -3.04
CA GLU A 23 -18.47 -11.83 -3.38
C GLU A 23 -19.54 -12.58 -2.59
N LYS A 24 -19.40 -13.91 -2.49
CA LYS A 24 -20.27 -14.76 -1.68
C LYS A 24 -20.19 -14.42 -0.19
N GLN A 25 -18.98 -14.24 0.34
CA GLN A 25 -18.79 -13.81 1.73
C GLN A 25 -19.35 -12.42 2.00
N ARG A 26 -19.19 -11.47 1.08
CA ARG A 26 -19.74 -10.12 1.22
C ARG A 26 -21.26 -10.15 1.27
N ALA A 27 -21.92 -10.93 0.41
CA ALA A 27 -23.37 -11.08 0.42
C ALA A 27 -23.89 -11.73 1.71
N GLU A 28 -23.23 -12.78 2.20
CA GLU A 28 -23.58 -13.46 3.46
C GLU A 28 -23.34 -12.54 4.68
N ASN A 29 -22.25 -11.76 4.68
CA ASN A 29 -21.92 -10.83 5.76
C ASN A 29 -22.86 -9.64 5.84
N VAL A 30 -23.31 -9.10 4.70
CA VAL A 30 -24.32 -8.01 4.65
C VAL A 30 -25.66 -8.50 5.21
N SER A 31 -26.09 -9.71 4.84
CA SER A 31 -27.30 -10.31 5.41
C SER A 31 -27.16 -10.60 6.91
N GLY A 32 -25.95 -10.96 7.38
CA GLY A 32 -25.65 -11.17 8.79
C GLY A 32 -25.58 -9.88 9.62
N ASP A 33 -25.10 -8.77 9.04
CA ASP A 33 -25.10 -7.45 9.69
C ASP A 33 -26.52 -6.94 9.89
N ASP A 34 -27.37 -7.02 8.84
CA ASP A 34 -28.78 -6.62 8.94
C ASP A 34 -29.52 -7.46 10.00
N ALA A 35 -29.26 -8.78 10.04
CA ALA A 35 -29.88 -9.66 11.02
C ALA A 35 -29.44 -9.36 12.47
N PHE A 36 -28.15 -9.05 12.69
CA PHE A 36 -27.67 -8.66 14.01
C PHE A 36 -28.26 -7.32 14.46
N ALA A 37 -28.21 -6.30 13.61
CA ALA A 37 -28.71 -4.97 13.94
C ALA A 37 -30.21 -4.98 14.28
N ARG A 38 -31.02 -5.73 13.52
CA ARG A 38 -32.46 -5.86 13.76
C ARG A 38 -32.77 -6.58 15.06
N LEU A 39 -32.06 -7.67 15.37
CA LEU A 39 -32.25 -8.40 16.63
C LEU A 39 -31.75 -7.60 17.83
N PHE A 40 -30.63 -6.88 17.68
CA PHE A 40 -30.09 -6.00 18.71
C PHE A 40 -31.10 -4.90 19.07
N ALA A 41 -31.65 -4.21 18.07
CA ALA A 41 -32.66 -3.17 18.28
C ALA A 41 -33.94 -3.72 18.93
N ALA A 42 -34.36 -4.95 18.57
CA ALA A 42 -35.50 -5.61 19.20
C ALA A 42 -35.23 -5.93 20.69
N VAL A 43 -34.04 -6.47 21.00
CA VAL A 43 -33.61 -6.78 22.37
C VAL A 43 -33.48 -5.50 23.20
N GLU A 44 -32.90 -4.43 22.65
CA GLU A 44 -32.83 -3.12 23.34
C GLU A 44 -34.22 -2.59 23.67
N SER A 45 -35.15 -2.61 22.71
CA SER A 45 -36.52 -2.15 22.91
C SER A 45 -37.26 -2.98 23.96
N ASP A 46 -37.11 -4.32 23.95
CA ASP A 46 -37.73 -5.20 24.95
C ASP A 46 -37.14 -4.96 26.35
N ILE A 47 -35.84 -4.65 26.46
CA ILE A 47 -35.19 -4.28 27.73
C ILE A 47 -35.73 -2.94 28.25
N GLU A 48 -35.78 -1.92 27.41
CA GLU A 48 -36.29 -0.60 27.77
C GLU A 48 -37.74 -0.68 28.26
N ALA A 49 -38.60 -1.37 27.52
CA ALA A 49 -40.00 -1.59 27.90
C ALA A 49 -40.14 -2.39 29.20
N ALA A 50 -39.25 -3.37 29.46
CA ALA A 50 -39.24 -4.12 30.71
C ALA A 50 -38.80 -3.26 31.90
N LEU A 51 -37.81 -2.38 31.71
CA LEU A 51 -37.30 -1.47 32.74
C LEU A 51 -38.33 -0.40 33.11
N GLU A 52 -38.94 0.25 32.12
CA GLU A 52 -40.00 1.23 32.35
C GLU A 52 -41.17 0.61 33.13
N LYS A 53 -41.64 -0.56 32.67
CA LYS A 53 -42.76 -1.28 33.30
C LYS A 53 -42.40 -1.79 34.71
N SER A 54 -41.15 -2.17 34.93
CA SER A 54 -40.65 -2.49 36.28
C SER A 54 -40.66 -1.26 37.19
N GLY A 55 -40.33 -0.07 36.68
CA GLY A 55 -40.44 1.19 37.41
C GLY A 55 -41.89 1.48 37.79
N MET A 56 -42.81 1.42 36.82
CA MET A 56 -44.24 1.62 37.06
C MET A 56 -44.80 0.64 38.10
N ALA A 57 -44.42 -0.64 38.01
CA ALA A 57 -44.88 -1.67 38.94
C ALA A 57 -44.37 -1.46 40.38
N ALA A 58 -43.23 -0.79 40.57
CA ALA A 58 -42.67 -0.48 41.88
C ALA A 58 -43.41 0.67 42.58
N GLU A 59 -43.96 1.61 41.81
CA GLU A 59 -44.72 2.75 42.33
C GLU A 59 -46.24 2.49 42.41
N GLU A 60 -46.70 1.38 41.82
CA GLU A 60 -48.12 1.00 41.75
C GLU A 60 -48.69 0.61 43.12
N LYS A 61 -49.79 1.27 43.52
CA LYS A 61 -50.47 1.04 44.80
C LYS A 61 -51.59 0.01 44.68
N ASN A 62 -52.12 -0.22 43.47
CA ASN A 62 -53.14 -1.22 43.22
C ASN A 62 -52.51 -2.61 43.01
N ARG A 63 -52.73 -3.50 43.99
CA ARG A 63 -52.20 -4.88 43.96
C ARG A 63 -52.58 -5.67 42.71
N ALA A 64 -53.80 -5.50 42.17
CA ALA A 64 -54.22 -6.22 40.96
C ALA A 64 -53.47 -5.71 39.72
N ALA A 65 -53.29 -4.39 39.60
CA ALA A 65 -52.53 -3.76 38.50
C ALA A 65 -51.03 -4.14 38.58
N ALA A 66 -50.43 -4.09 39.78
CA ALA A 66 -49.05 -4.49 39.99
C ALA A 66 -48.80 -5.96 39.61
N VAL A 67 -49.73 -6.88 39.93
CA VAL A 67 -49.63 -8.29 39.55
C VAL A 67 -49.71 -8.48 38.03
N ALA A 68 -50.59 -7.74 37.34
CA ALA A 68 -50.68 -7.78 35.88
C ALA A 68 -49.38 -7.29 35.21
N MET A 69 -48.84 -6.16 35.67
CA MET A 69 -47.56 -5.63 35.18
C MET A 69 -46.40 -6.60 35.44
N ASN A 70 -46.34 -7.23 36.62
CA ASN A 70 -45.32 -8.24 36.93
C ASN A 70 -45.44 -9.49 36.06
N ALA A 71 -46.65 -9.90 35.67
CA ALA A 71 -46.84 -11.00 34.73
C ALA A 71 -46.30 -10.65 33.33
N GLU A 72 -46.46 -9.41 32.89
CA GLU A 72 -45.90 -8.92 31.61
C GLU A 72 -44.38 -8.82 31.64
N ILE A 73 -43.79 -8.30 32.72
CA ILE A 73 -42.33 -8.27 32.92
C ILE A 73 -41.76 -9.69 32.83
N ARG A 74 -42.43 -10.68 33.43
CA ARG A 74 -42.01 -12.09 33.33
C ARG A 74 -42.06 -12.64 31.91
N ARG A 75 -43.06 -12.25 31.10
CA ARG A 75 -43.15 -12.65 29.69
C ARG A 75 -42.03 -12.03 28.87
N THR A 76 -41.75 -10.74 29.05
CA THR A 76 -40.64 -10.07 28.34
C THR A 76 -39.29 -10.65 28.75
N LYS A 77 -39.09 -10.92 30.05
CA LYS A 77 -37.89 -11.61 30.55
C LYS A 77 -37.70 -12.98 29.89
N ALA A 78 -38.77 -13.75 29.69
CA ALA A 78 -38.68 -15.05 29.03
C ALA A 78 -38.28 -14.93 27.54
N ARG A 79 -38.81 -13.93 26.81
CA ARG A 79 -38.39 -13.64 25.43
C ARG A 79 -36.92 -13.26 25.35
N LEU A 80 -36.48 -12.35 26.21
CA LEU A 80 -35.07 -11.92 26.26
C LEU A 80 -34.11 -13.07 26.53
N MET A 81 -34.49 -14.05 27.37
CA MET A 81 -33.66 -15.25 27.60
C MET A 81 -33.48 -16.11 26.34
N GLU A 82 -34.41 -16.04 25.38
CA GLU A 82 -34.31 -16.77 24.11
C GLU A 82 -33.54 -15.97 23.05
N GLU A 83 -33.68 -14.64 23.04
CA GLU A 83 -33.08 -13.77 22.03
C GLU A 83 -31.62 -13.45 22.30
N VAL A 84 -31.21 -13.29 23.57
CA VAL A 84 -29.82 -12.98 23.93
C VAL A 84 -28.81 -14.03 23.42
N PRO A 85 -29.05 -15.36 23.55
CA PRO A 85 -28.15 -16.36 22.96
C PRO A 85 -28.08 -16.30 21.43
N LYS A 86 -29.18 -15.92 20.75
CA LYS A 86 -29.19 -15.74 19.28
C LYS A 86 -28.33 -14.54 18.89
N LEU A 87 -28.45 -13.44 19.64
CA LEU A 87 -27.63 -12.25 19.47
C LEU A 87 -26.14 -12.54 19.71
N GLN A 88 -25.80 -13.29 20.76
CA GLN A 88 -24.42 -13.73 21.03
C GLN A 88 -23.84 -14.57 19.90
N ARG A 89 -24.62 -15.50 19.32
CA ARG A 89 -24.18 -16.30 18.17
C ARG A 89 -23.93 -15.46 16.92
N LEU A 90 -24.76 -14.46 16.67
CA LEU A 90 -24.58 -13.53 15.56
C LEU A 90 -23.33 -12.65 15.77
N ALA A 91 -23.09 -12.18 16.99
CA ALA A 91 -21.88 -11.43 17.36
C ALA A 91 -20.61 -12.26 17.17
N LEU A 92 -20.59 -13.52 17.63
CA LEU A 92 -19.42 -14.41 17.48
C LEU A 92 -19.10 -14.69 16.00
N LYS A 93 -20.12 -14.81 15.15
CA LYS A 93 -19.90 -14.96 13.69
C LYS A 93 -19.28 -13.72 13.07
N LYS A 94 -19.62 -12.53 13.58
CA LYS A 94 -19.01 -11.26 13.15
C LYS A 94 -17.55 -11.17 13.56
N ASP A 95 -17.25 -11.54 14.80
CA ASP A 95 -15.89 -11.54 15.36
C ASP A 95 -14.98 -12.52 14.60
N GLN A 96 -15.46 -13.74 14.33
CA GLN A 96 -14.73 -14.71 13.49
C GLN A 96 -14.50 -14.21 12.06
N GLY A 97 -15.46 -13.49 11.48
CA GLY A 97 -15.27 -12.85 10.18
C GLY A 97 -14.20 -11.77 10.22
N LEU A 98 -14.14 -11.00 11.31
CA LEU A 98 -13.12 -9.97 11.54
C LEU A 98 -11.73 -10.58 11.74
N ASP A 99 -11.62 -11.71 12.46
CA ASP A 99 -10.35 -12.45 12.61
C ASP A 99 -9.80 -12.94 11.27
N ILE A 100 -10.66 -13.47 10.39
CA ILE A 100 -10.24 -13.90 9.04
C ILE A 100 -9.79 -12.70 8.20
N ILE A 101 -10.47 -11.57 8.33
CA ILE A 101 -10.08 -10.32 7.66
C ILE A 101 -8.75 -9.81 8.25
N SER A 102 -8.54 -9.92 9.56
CA SER A 102 -7.31 -9.54 10.24
C SER A 102 -6.14 -10.43 9.80
N GLU A 103 -6.34 -11.75 9.69
CA GLU A 103 -5.34 -12.68 9.17
C GLU A 103 -5.01 -12.38 7.70
N GLY A 104 -6.02 -12.07 6.89
CA GLY A 104 -5.85 -11.61 5.51
C GLY A 104 -5.10 -10.29 5.42
N LEU A 105 -5.36 -9.35 6.35
CA LEU A 105 -4.69 -8.06 6.43
C LEU A 105 -3.26 -8.20 6.95
N ASP A 106 -2.99 -9.09 7.90
CA ASP A 106 -1.64 -9.42 8.37
C ASP A 106 -0.84 -10.09 7.28
N THR A 107 -1.45 -11.00 6.51
CA THR A 107 -0.83 -11.57 5.31
C THR A 107 -0.54 -10.49 4.27
N LEU A 108 -1.49 -9.59 4.03
CA LEU A 108 -1.30 -8.46 3.11
C LEU A 108 -0.23 -7.49 3.59
N LYS A 109 -0.15 -7.23 4.90
CA LYS A 109 0.87 -6.40 5.54
C LYS A 109 2.25 -7.04 5.45
N ASN A 110 2.34 -8.36 5.65
CA ASN A 110 3.58 -9.09 5.48
C ASN A 110 4.02 -9.09 4.02
N MET A 111 3.11 -9.28 3.05
CA MET A 111 3.43 -9.13 1.62
C MET A 111 3.81 -7.70 1.25
N ALA A 112 3.16 -6.69 1.82
CA ALA A 112 3.51 -5.29 1.61
C ALA A 112 4.87 -4.95 2.23
N HIS A 113 5.20 -5.54 3.38
CA HIS A 113 6.50 -5.44 4.00
C HIS A 113 7.57 -6.19 3.19
N ASP A 114 7.28 -7.38 2.66
CA ASP A 114 8.18 -8.11 1.76
C ASP A 114 8.37 -7.33 0.46
N MET A 115 7.33 -6.63 -0.04
CA MET A 115 7.41 -5.72 -1.17
C MET A 115 8.19 -4.44 -0.84
N ASP A 116 8.09 -3.91 0.37
CA ASP A 116 8.89 -2.77 0.86
C ASP A 116 10.36 -3.18 1.01
N GLU A 117 10.63 -4.40 1.48
CA GLU A 117 11.96 -5.00 1.55
C GLU A 117 12.51 -5.35 0.15
N GLU A 118 11.66 -5.74 -0.79
CA GLU A 118 11.99 -5.97 -2.21
C GLU A 118 12.16 -4.64 -2.98
N LEU A 119 11.44 -3.57 -2.58
CA LEU A 119 11.58 -2.21 -3.10
C LEU A 119 12.88 -1.57 -2.59
N ASP A 120 13.23 -1.79 -1.32
CA ASP A 120 14.55 -1.43 -0.74
C ASP A 120 15.68 -2.30 -1.33
N ARG A 121 15.39 -3.54 -1.77
CA ARG A 121 16.31 -4.35 -2.59
C ARG A 121 16.35 -3.96 -4.07
N GLN A 122 15.43 -3.12 -4.54
CA GLN A 122 15.45 -2.51 -5.88
C GLN A 122 16.05 -1.08 -5.90
N VAL A 123 16.97 -0.77 -4.98
CA VAL A 123 17.80 0.44 -5.05
C VAL A 123 19.31 0.15 -4.95
N PRO A 124 19.85 -0.89 -5.59
CA PRO A 124 21.14 -0.67 -6.26
C PRO A 124 21.07 -1.04 -7.73
N LEU A 125 20.22 -0.32 -8.46
CA LEU A 125 20.53 0.14 -9.81
C LEU A 125 20.29 1.66 -9.96
N MET A 126 20.17 2.42 -8.87
CA MET A 126 20.19 3.89 -8.91
C MET A 126 21.55 4.49 -8.50
N ASP A 127 22.31 3.86 -7.60
CA ASP A 127 23.67 4.31 -7.27
C ASP A 127 24.69 4.05 -8.38
N GLU A 128 24.47 3.05 -9.26
CA GLU A 128 25.37 2.81 -10.39
C GLU A 128 25.10 3.78 -11.56
N ILE A 129 23.87 4.33 -11.66
CA ILE A 129 23.52 5.30 -12.70
C ILE A 129 24.06 6.68 -12.33
N ASP A 130 23.83 7.16 -11.10
CA ASP A 130 24.38 8.47 -10.68
C ASP A 130 25.91 8.45 -10.72
N THR A 131 26.56 7.37 -10.27
CA THR A 131 28.02 7.27 -10.34
C THR A 131 28.54 7.13 -11.78
N LYS A 132 27.84 6.43 -12.69
CA LYS A 132 28.22 6.38 -14.12
C LYS A 132 27.94 7.70 -14.83
N VAL A 133 26.89 8.43 -14.46
CA VAL A 133 26.55 9.75 -15.01
C VAL A 133 27.54 10.81 -14.54
N ASP A 134 27.91 10.83 -13.26
CA ASP A 134 28.93 11.73 -12.70
C ASP A 134 30.32 11.42 -13.24
N LYS A 135 30.65 10.13 -13.40
CA LYS A 135 31.92 9.70 -14.01
C LYS A 135 31.97 10.01 -15.50
N ALA A 136 30.91 9.75 -16.27
CA ALA A 136 30.84 10.11 -17.68
C ALA A 136 30.89 11.62 -17.89
N THR A 137 30.23 12.40 -17.02
CA THR A 137 30.26 13.87 -17.06
C THR A 137 31.65 14.41 -16.70
N SER A 138 32.31 13.82 -15.70
CA SER A 138 33.68 14.17 -15.31
C SER A 138 34.71 13.79 -16.37
N ASP A 139 34.57 12.62 -16.99
CA ASP A 139 35.42 12.18 -18.10
C ASP A 139 35.20 13.05 -19.34
N LEU A 140 33.95 13.44 -19.65
CA LEU A 140 33.63 14.41 -20.71
C LEU A 140 34.22 15.79 -20.41
N LYS A 141 34.14 16.27 -19.17
CA LYS A 141 34.72 17.56 -18.76
C LYS A 141 36.24 17.53 -18.85
N ASN A 142 36.88 16.48 -18.34
CA ASN A 142 38.33 16.31 -18.40
C ASN A 142 38.82 16.14 -19.84
N THR A 143 38.09 15.40 -20.68
CA THR A 143 38.40 15.28 -22.11
C THR A 143 38.25 16.62 -22.82
N ASN A 144 37.21 17.41 -22.50
CA ASN A 144 37.06 18.76 -23.05
C ASN A 144 38.17 19.71 -22.60
N VAL A 145 38.62 19.63 -21.35
CA VAL A 145 39.77 20.42 -20.86
C VAL A 145 41.04 20.03 -21.61
N ARG A 146 41.33 18.72 -21.74
CA ARG A 146 42.47 18.21 -22.51
C ARG A 146 42.39 18.58 -23.99
N LEU A 147 41.19 18.56 -24.58
CA LEU A 147 40.95 18.99 -25.95
C LEU A 147 41.21 20.48 -26.10
N LYS A 148 40.74 21.31 -25.15
CA LYS A 148 41.00 22.76 -25.13
C LYS A 148 42.49 23.06 -24.97
N GLU A 149 43.20 22.36 -24.09
CA GLU A 149 44.66 22.48 -23.94
C GLU A 149 45.38 22.08 -25.22
N THR A 150 44.99 20.97 -25.86
CA THR A 150 45.58 20.51 -27.13
C THR A 150 45.32 21.52 -28.24
N VAL A 151 44.10 22.04 -28.37
CA VAL A 151 43.75 23.09 -29.36
C VAL A 151 44.56 24.37 -29.10
N ASN A 152 44.73 24.76 -27.84
CA ASN A 152 45.49 25.96 -27.50
C ASN A 152 46.99 25.75 -27.74
N GLN A 153 47.54 24.56 -27.47
CA GLN A 153 48.91 24.19 -27.82
C GLN A 153 49.13 24.20 -29.33
N LEU A 154 48.20 23.67 -30.12
CA LEU A 154 48.29 23.72 -31.59
C LEU A 154 48.23 25.16 -32.13
N ARG A 155 47.40 26.02 -31.54
CA ARG A 155 47.36 27.45 -31.88
C ARG A 155 48.67 28.15 -31.51
N SER A 156 49.22 27.86 -30.33
CA SER A 156 50.49 28.41 -29.87
C SER A 156 51.67 27.95 -30.73
N SER A 157 51.75 26.66 -31.06
CA SER A 157 52.78 26.09 -31.94
C SER A 157 52.73 26.72 -33.34
N ARG A 158 51.53 26.92 -33.89
CA ARG A 158 51.38 27.61 -35.18
C ARG A 158 51.83 29.07 -35.09
N ASN A 159 51.45 29.79 -34.03
CA ASN A 159 51.89 31.17 -33.84
C ASN A 159 53.41 31.26 -33.71
N PHE A 160 54.03 30.39 -32.90
CA PHE A 160 55.49 30.32 -32.77
C PHE A 160 56.19 30.02 -34.11
N CYS A 161 55.65 29.11 -34.91
CA CYS A 161 56.18 28.81 -36.24
C CYS A 161 56.05 30.03 -37.19
N ILE A 162 54.91 30.72 -37.16
CA ILE A 162 54.68 31.94 -37.94
C ILE A 162 55.68 33.04 -37.52
N ASP A 163 55.92 33.22 -36.22
CA ASP A 163 56.86 34.21 -35.70
C ASP A 163 58.29 33.94 -36.17
N ILE A 164 58.73 32.68 -36.16
CA ILE A 164 60.05 32.29 -36.69
C ILE A 164 60.16 32.61 -38.19
N ILE A 165 59.14 32.27 -38.99
CA ILE A 165 59.16 32.53 -40.44
C ILE A 165 59.21 34.04 -40.71
N LEU A 166 58.40 34.83 -40.00
CA LEU A 166 58.41 36.30 -40.12
C LEU A 166 59.79 36.87 -39.75
N LEU A 167 60.42 36.37 -38.70
CA LEU A 167 61.76 36.78 -38.29
C LEU A 167 62.80 36.43 -39.37
N CYS A 168 62.74 35.24 -39.97
CA CYS A 168 63.59 34.85 -41.09
C CYS A 168 63.43 35.77 -42.31
N ILE A 169 62.20 36.17 -42.64
CA ILE A 169 61.92 37.11 -43.74
C ILE A 169 62.53 38.48 -43.45
N VAL A 170 62.32 39.01 -42.24
CA VAL A 170 62.88 40.32 -41.82
C VAL A 170 64.41 40.30 -41.86
N LEU A 171 65.04 39.25 -41.34
CA LEU A 171 66.49 39.09 -41.39
C LEU A 171 67.00 38.96 -42.84
N GLY A 172 66.30 38.23 -43.69
CA GLY A 172 66.64 38.10 -45.12
C GLY A 172 66.60 39.45 -45.85
N ILE A 173 65.56 40.26 -45.59
CA ILE A 173 65.45 41.61 -46.15
C ILE A 173 66.59 42.50 -45.62
N ALA A 174 66.87 42.45 -44.32
CA ALA A 174 67.96 43.22 -43.72
C ALA A 174 69.34 42.85 -44.30
N ALA A 175 69.63 41.55 -44.45
CA ALA A 175 70.86 41.06 -45.05
C ALA A 175 70.98 41.43 -46.54
N TYR A 176 69.87 41.41 -47.29
CA TYR A 176 69.85 41.87 -48.69
C TYR A 176 70.17 43.36 -48.79
N LEU A 177 69.54 44.19 -47.96
CA LEU A 177 69.81 45.63 -47.90
C LEU A 177 71.25 45.93 -47.49
N TYR A 178 71.83 45.13 -46.58
CA TYR A 178 73.23 45.26 -46.18
C TYR A 178 74.18 44.92 -47.34
N ASN A 179 73.98 43.78 -48.02
CA ASN A 179 74.78 43.39 -49.20
C ASN A 179 74.57 44.30 -50.43
N LEU A 180 73.57 45.18 -50.43
CA LEU A 180 73.38 46.20 -51.47
C LEU A 180 74.08 47.51 -51.10
N HIS A 181 74.41 47.72 -49.82
CA HIS A 181 75.06 48.93 -49.32
C HIS A 181 76.57 48.77 -49.14
N ASP A 182 77.06 47.53 -49.04
CA ASP A 182 78.47 47.11 -49.22
C ASP A 182 78.73 46.75 -50.68
#